data_AF-Q8SUG4-F1
#
_entry.id   AF-Q8SUG4-F1
#
_cell.length_a   1.000
_cell.length_b   1.000
_cell.length_c   1.000
_cell.angle_alpha   90.00
_cell.angle_beta   90.00
_cell.angle_gamma   90.00
#
_symmetry.space_group_name_H-M   'P 1'
#
loop_
_entity.id
_entity.type
_entity.pdbx_description
1 polymer ?
#
loop_
_entity_poly.entity_id
_entity_poly.type
_entity_poly.pdbx_seq_one_letter_code
_entity_poly.pdbx_strand_id
1 'polypeptide(L)'
;MKIVSRLGTGSFFGNLCLVFMVVLGIQALLWGLGQLDTAVGVSWNTALYSVAVAGIIAYQLWVLSRSYRTEGVSGMLRQDWSAIGCMVPMMVGLPHAGMIRSGVYSLTMAASGAVMLYVQDAMRSGMSLKQVCAIGGGNLVLAVACLAGSKKLFMPGACGLSQRICVGLVVFVALLVVVSYAEKGRSGGKKYSSTVGSVVFVMTLAAVTLGSWVCGRDCHGVYEGSTEMTGASVL
;
A
#
# COMPACT_ATOMS: atom_id res chain seq x y z
N MET A 1 5.97 -28.59 2.53
CA MET A 1 7.01 -27.69 1.96
C MET A 1 6.97 -27.54 0.43
N LYS A 2 6.56 -28.52 -0.39
CA LYS A 2 6.52 -28.40 -1.88
C LYS A 2 5.43 -27.48 -2.47
N ILE A 3 4.39 -27.12 -1.70
CA ILE A 3 3.29 -26.27 -2.18
C ILE A 3 3.68 -24.79 -2.13
N VAL A 4 4.34 -24.36 -1.04
CA VAL A 4 4.81 -22.96 -0.86
C VAL A 4 5.86 -22.58 -1.91
N SER A 5 6.73 -23.51 -2.33
CA SER A 5 7.71 -23.25 -3.39
C SER A 5 7.08 -23.10 -4.79
N ARG A 6 5.88 -23.67 -5.02
CA ARG A 6 5.14 -23.49 -6.28
C ARG A 6 4.38 -22.15 -6.33
N LEU A 7 3.97 -21.64 -5.18
CA LEU A 7 3.24 -20.37 -5.02
C LEU A 7 4.14 -19.13 -5.11
N GLY A 8 5.47 -19.24 -5.08
CA GLY A 8 6.32 -18.05 -5.23
C GLY A 8 6.17 -17.40 -6.61
N THR A 9 6.16 -16.07 -6.69
CA THR A 9 6.24 -15.36 -7.98
C THR A 9 7.62 -15.45 -8.62
N GLY A 10 8.63 -15.87 -7.84
CA GLY A 10 10.04 -15.88 -8.26
C GLY A 10 10.75 -14.54 -8.04
N SER A 11 10.04 -13.50 -7.58
CA SER A 11 10.61 -12.20 -7.19
C SER A 11 10.28 -11.90 -5.72
N PHE A 12 11.23 -11.29 -5.00
CA PHE A 12 11.04 -10.92 -3.59
C PHE A 12 9.80 -10.03 -3.41
N PHE A 13 9.64 -9.02 -4.26
CA PHE A 13 8.51 -8.09 -4.17
C PHE A 13 7.18 -8.67 -4.64
N GLY A 14 7.18 -9.57 -5.64
CA GLY A 14 5.96 -10.29 -6.00
C GLY A 14 5.51 -11.26 -4.90
N ASN A 15 6.44 -11.88 -4.17
CA ASN A 15 6.13 -12.66 -2.98
C ASN A 15 5.58 -11.78 -1.85
N LEU A 16 6.05 -10.53 -1.73
CA LEU A 16 5.53 -9.58 -0.75
C LEU A 16 4.06 -9.20 -1.06
N CYS A 17 3.72 -9.01 -2.34
CA CYS A 17 2.32 -8.87 -2.76
C CYS A 17 1.48 -10.12 -2.48
N LEU A 18 2.04 -11.33 -2.58
CA LEU A 18 1.35 -12.55 -2.18
C LEU A 18 1.10 -12.64 -0.67
N VAL A 19 2.08 -12.24 0.14
CA VAL A 19 1.91 -12.15 1.60
C VAL A 19 0.78 -11.18 1.92
N PHE A 20 0.67 -10.06 1.21
CA PHE A 20 -0.47 -9.16 1.34
C PHE A 20 -1.81 -9.83 1.01
N MET A 21 -1.88 -10.70 -0.01
CA MET A 21 -3.10 -11.48 -0.29
C MET A 21 -3.46 -12.46 0.84
N VAL A 22 -2.47 -13.00 1.55
CA VAL A 22 -2.70 -13.82 2.76
C VAL A 22 -3.25 -12.96 3.88
N VAL A 23 -2.68 -11.77 4.10
CA VAL A 23 -3.19 -10.78 5.06
C VAL A 23 -4.65 -10.42 4.75
N LEU A 24 -5.00 -10.20 3.48
CA LEU A 24 -6.39 -9.97 3.05
C LEU A 24 -7.31 -11.13 3.39
N GLY A 25 -6.85 -12.37 3.20
CA GLY A 25 -7.61 -13.57 3.57
C GLY A 25 -7.88 -13.63 5.08
N ILE A 26 -6.89 -13.30 5.91
CA ILE A 26 -7.06 -13.21 7.37
C ILE A 26 -8.03 -12.08 7.73
N GLN A 27 -7.92 -10.92 7.09
CA GLN A 27 -8.82 -9.79 7.30
C GLN A 27 -10.27 -10.14 6.96
N ALA A 28 -10.50 -10.84 5.84
CA ALA A 28 -11.82 -11.30 5.43
C ALA A 28 -12.39 -12.34 6.40
N LEU A 29 -11.54 -13.23 6.93
CA LEU A 29 -11.95 -14.23 7.93
C LEU A 29 -12.34 -13.56 9.26
N LEU A 30 -11.55 -12.61 9.75
CA LEU A 30 -11.89 -11.81 10.93
C LEU A 30 -13.21 -11.05 10.73
N TRP A 31 -13.45 -10.55 9.52
CA TRP A 31 -14.73 -9.91 9.18
C TRP A 31 -15.90 -10.88 9.20
N GLY A 32 -15.77 -12.04 8.55
CA GLY A 32 -16.82 -13.06 8.50
C GLY A 32 -17.17 -13.65 9.88
N LEU A 33 -16.20 -13.67 10.80
CA LEU A 33 -16.38 -14.10 12.19
C LEU A 33 -16.86 -12.97 13.12
N GLY A 34 -17.06 -11.74 12.62
CA GLY A 34 -17.46 -10.60 13.44
C GLY A 34 -16.41 -10.16 14.47
N GLN A 35 -15.13 -10.47 14.24
CA GLN A 35 -14.04 -10.24 15.20
C GLN A 35 -13.28 -8.92 15.01
N LEU A 36 -13.65 -8.08 14.03
CA LEU A 36 -12.96 -6.82 13.72
C LEU A 36 -12.85 -5.87 14.92
N ASP A 37 -13.91 -5.76 15.72
CA ASP A 37 -13.97 -4.84 16.87
C ASP A 37 -13.57 -5.49 18.20
N THR A 38 -13.20 -6.78 18.17
CA THR A 38 -12.72 -7.50 19.36
C THR A 38 -11.24 -7.19 19.61
N ALA A 39 -10.75 -7.53 20.81
CA ALA A 39 -9.32 -7.40 21.15
C ALA A 39 -8.39 -8.10 20.14
N VAL A 40 -8.85 -9.23 19.56
CA VAL A 40 -8.12 -9.98 18.53
C VAL A 40 -8.02 -9.18 17.23
N GLY A 41 -9.14 -8.61 16.76
CA GLY A 41 -9.15 -7.77 15.55
C GLY A 41 -8.32 -6.49 15.71
N VAL A 42 -8.45 -5.82 16.86
CA VAL A 42 -7.68 -4.61 17.16
C VAL A 42 -6.18 -4.89 17.24
N SER A 43 -5.77 -5.96 17.92
CA SER A 43 -4.35 -6.35 18.01
C SER A 43 -3.77 -6.74 16.64
N TRP A 44 -4.53 -7.46 15.82
CA TRP A 44 -4.16 -7.79 14.44
C TRP A 44 -3.96 -6.53 13.58
N ASN A 45 -4.94 -5.62 13.56
CA ASN A 45 -4.85 -4.38 12.78
C ASN A 45 -3.67 -3.51 13.23
N THR A 46 -3.41 -3.46 14.54
CA THR A 46 -2.27 -2.75 15.13
C THR A 46 -0.95 -3.35 14.68
N ALA A 47 -0.78 -4.66 14.81
CA ALA A 47 0.42 -5.35 14.38
C ALA A 47 0.66 -5.18 12.87
N LEU A 48 -0.40 -5.32 12.06
CA LEU A 48 -0.33 -5.16 10.61
C LEU A 48 0.12 -3.74 10.24
N TYR A 49 -0.49 -2.72 10.83
CA TYR A 49 -0.09 -1.33 10.59
C TYR A 49 1.36 -1.08 11.02
N SER A 50 1.76 -1.52 12.22
CA SER A 50 3.12 -1.33 12.72
C SER A 50 4.15 -2.00 11.81
N VAL A 51 3.90 -3.23 11.37
CA VAL A 51 4.80 -3.95 10.46
C VAL A 51 4.84 -3.28 9.08
N ALA A 52 3.69 -2.89 8.53
CA ALA A 52 3.62 -2.23 7.23
C ALA A 52 4.36 -0.88 7.24
N VAL A 53 4.10 -0.03 8.22
CA VAL A 53 4.67 1.33 8.25
C VAL A 53 6.11 1.31 8.74
N ALA A 54 6.37 0.76 9.94
CA ALA A 54 7.71 0.76 10.51
C ALA A 54 8.66 -0.16 9.74
N GLY A 55 8.17 -1.31 9.26
CA GLY A 55 8.99 -2.22 8.45
C GLY A 55 9.42 -1.60 7.13
N ILE A 56 8.53 -0.88 6.44
CA ILE A 56 8.89 -0.21 5.18
C ILE A 56 9.85 0.94 5.43
N ILE A 57 9.60 1.79 6.43
CA ILE A 57 10.51 2.90 6.77
C ILE A 57 11.88 2.35 7.14
N ALA A 58 11.96 1.33 8.02
CA ALA A 58 13.22 0.71 8.42
C ALA A 58 13.97 0.11 7.22
N TYR A 59 13.27 -0.60 6.33
CA TYR A 59 13.86 -1.17 5.12
C TYR A 59 14.44 -0.08 4.21
N GLN A 60 13.70 1.01 3.96
CA GLN A 60 14.18 2.09 3.09
C GLN A 60 15.33 2.88 3.73
N LEU A 61 15.30 3.11 5.04
CA LEU A 61 16.42 3.71 5.78
C LEU A 61 17.68 2.85 5.70
N TRP A 62 17.53 1.52 5.77
CA TRP A 62 18.64 0.60 5.59
C TRP A 62 19.23 0.67 4.18
N VAL A 63 18.38 0.72 3.15
CA VAL A 63 18.81 0.90 1.75
C VAL A 63 19.58 2.23 1.59
N LEU A 64 19.02 3.34 2.08
CA LEU A 64 19.66 4.65 2.02
C LEU A 64 20.98 4.70 2.80
N SER A 65 21.04 4.10 3.99
CA SER A 65 22.25 4.03 4.80
C SER A 65 23.38 3.29 4.09
N ARG A 66 23.05 2.19 3.41
CA ARG A 66 24.01 1.39 2.63
C ARG A 66 24.57 2.20 1.45
N SER A 67 23.72 2.91 0.73
CA SER A 67 24.12 3.75 -0.40
C SER A 67 24.90 4.99 0.04
N TYR A 68 24.51 5.62 1.15
CA TYR A 68 25.28 6.73 1.73
C TYR A 68 26.71 6.33 2.08
N ARG A 69 26.91 5.14 2.68
CA ARG A 69 28.24 4.63 3.02
C ARG A 69 29.12 4.33 1.81
N THR A 70 28.52 4.06 0.65
CA THR A 70 29.25 3.64 -0.55
C THR A 70 29.47 4.78 -1.54
N GLU A 71 28.50 5.68 -1.71
CA GLU A 71 28.52 6.71 -2.74
C GLU A 71 28.32 8.15 -2.22
N GLY A 72 28.18 8.33 -0.89
CA GLY A 72 27.91 9.63 -0.29
C GLY A 72 26.50 10.18 -0.58
N VAL A 73 26.23 11.42 -0.15
CA VAL A 73 24.89 12.04 -0.24
C VAL A 73 24.43 12.23 -1.68
N SER A 74 25.32 12.68 -2.56
CA SER A 74 24.98 13.00 -3.96
C SER A 74 24.70 11.75 -4.80
N GLY A 75 25.47 10.67 -4.59
CA GLY A 75 25.21 9.36 -5.20
C GLY A 75 23.90 8.75 -4.71
N MET A 76 23.68 8.76 -3.39
CA MET A 76 22.43 8.30 -2.78
C MET A 76 21.20 9.04 -3.32
N LEU A 77 21.22 10.37 -3.41
CA LEU A 77 20.08 11.13 -3.95
C LEU A 77 19.85 10.86 -5.44
N ARG A 78 20.92 10.65 -6.22
CA ARG A 78 20.78 10.42 -7.65
C ARG A 78 20.26 9.01 -7.96
N GLN A 79 20.69 8.00 -7.22
CA GLN A 79 20.33 6.60 -7.48
C GLN A 79 19.11 6.12 -6.66
N ASP A 80 18.93 6.63 -5.44
CA ASP A 80 17.99 6.10 -4.45
C ASP A 80 16.93 7.10 -3.98
N TRP A 81 16.68 8.19 -4.72
CA TRP A 81 15.55 9.09 -4.44
C TRP A 81 14.20 8.35 -4.38
N SER A 82 14.06 7.23 -5.11
CA SER A 82 12.87 6.38 -5.06
C SER A 82 12.66 5.70 -3.70
N ALA A 83 13.72 5.44 -2.92
CA ALA A 83 13.60 4.96 -1.54
C ALA A 83 12.98 6.03 -0.64
N ILE A 84 13.37 7.30 -0.83
CA ILE A 84 12.75 8.46 -0.16
C ILE A 84 11.28 8.56 -0.57
N GLY A 85 10.99 8.49 -1.87
CA GLY A 85 9.63 8.51 -2.39
C GLY A 85 8.73 7.43 -1.76
N CYS A 86 9.21 6.19 -1.61
CA CYS A 86 8.43 5.11 -1.02
C CYS A 86 8.05 5.34 0.45
N MET A 87 8.80 6.17 1.18
CA MET A 87 8.47 6.52 2.55
C MET A 87 7.38 7.60 2.66
N VAL A 88 7.22 8.47 1.64
CA VAL A 88 6.31 9.63 1.70
C VAL A 88 4.85 9.23 2.01
N PRO A 89 4.21 8.26 1.32
CA PRO A 89 2.84 7.88 1.64
C PRO A 89 2.67 7.35 3.07
N MET A 90 3.72 6.72 3.61
CA MET A 90 3.74 6.21 4.98
C MET A 90 3.83 7.35 5.99
N MET A 91 4.70 8.32 5.74
CA MET A 91 4.89 9.49 6.59
C MET A 91 3.66 10.40 6.61
N VAL A 92 2.96 10.55 5.48
CA VAL A 92 1.71 11.31 5.41
C VAL A 92 0.58 10.64 6.20
N GLY A 93 0.63 9.32 6.36
CA GLY A 93 -0.30 8.58 7.21
C GLY A 93 0.04 8.59 8.71
N LEU A 94 1.29 8.89 9.12
CA LEU A 94 1.70 8.85 10.53
C LEU A 94 0.94 9.78 11.48
N PRO A 95 0.58 11.03 11.13
CA PRO A 95 -0.17 11.92 12.01
C PRO A 95 -1.53 11.35 12.45
N HIS A 96 -2.04 10.37 11.71
CA HIS A 96 -3.33 9.74 11.93
C HIS A 96 -3.21 8.40 12.69
N ALA A 97 -2.10 8.17 13.41
CA ALA A 97 -1.84 6.93 14.17
C ALA A 97 -2.89 6.61 15.25
N GLY A 98 -3.71 7.57 15.70
CA GLY A 98 -4.88 7.30 16.54
C GLY A 98 -5.89 6.33 15.89
N MET A 99 -5.87 6.21 14.56
CA MET A 99 -6.79 5.40 13.73
C MET A 99 -6.29 3.98 13.46
N ILE A 100 -5.21 3.53 14.11
CA ILE A 100 -4.62 2.19 13.93
C ILE A 100 -5.63 1.06 14.22
N ARG A 101 -6.69 1.33 15.01
CA ARG A 101 -7.76 0.38 15.29
C ARG A 101 -8.60 0.03 14.05
N SER A 102 -8.66 0.91 13.05
CA SER A 102 -9.42 0.69 11.83
C SER A 102 -8.74 -0.34 10.92
N GLY A 103 -9.44 -1.44 10.66
CA GLY A 103 -9.01 -2.46 9.70
C GLY A 103 -8.86 -1.91 8.28
N VAL A 104 -9.69 -0.94 7.89
CA VAL A 104 -9.62 -0.31 6.55
C VAL A 104 -8.34 0.51 6.40
N TYR A 105 -7.97 1.26 7.44
CA TYR A 105 -6.79 2.12 7.43
C TYR A 105 -5.49 1.30 7.44
N SER A 106 -5.39 0.30 8.33
CA SER A 106 -4.24 -0.61 8.39
C SER A 106 -4.02 -1.36 7.07
N LEU A 107 -5.10 -1.84 6.45
CA LEU A 107 -5.05 -2.52 5.15
C LEU A 107 -4.63 -1.56 4.02
N THR A 108 -5.12 -0.32 4.04
CA THR A 108 -4.73 0.73 3.08
C THR A 108 -3.22 0.96 3.14
N MET A 109 -2.66 1.13 4.33
CA MET A 109 -1.22 1.39 4.49
C MET A 109 -0.36 0.19 4.09
N ALA A 110 -0.79 -1.03 4.43
CA ALA A 110 -0.12 -2.24 3.97
C ALA A 110 -0.15 -2.39 2.44
N ALA A 111 -1.29 -2.08 1.80
CA ALA A 111 -1.44 -2.14 0.35
C ALA A 111 -0.57 -1.08 -0.35
N SER A 112 -0.62 0.17 0.13
CA SER A 112 0.24 1.27 -0.33
C SER A 112 1.71 0.87 -0.28
N GLY A 113 2.11 0.17 0.78
CA GLY A 113 3.46 -0.30 0.97
C GLY A 113 3.90 -1.36 -0.03
N ALA A 114 3.05 -2.38 -0.23
CA ALA A 114 3.28 -3.41 -1.22
C ALA A 114 3.38 -2.83 -2.64
N VAL A 115 2.50 -1.89 -2.99
CA VAL A 115 2.52 -1.20 -4.30
C VAL A 115 3.81 -0.41 -4.48
N MET A 116 4.17 0.46 -3.52
CA MET A 116 5.35 1.31 -3.65
C MET A 116 6.65 0.51 -3.76
N LEU A 117 6.80 -0.53 -2.93
CA LEU A 117 7.97 -1.41 -2.99
C LEU A 117 8.05 -2.16 -4.33
N TYR A 118 6.92 -2.65 -4.84
CA TYR A 118 6.88 -3.32 -6.14
C TYR A 118 7.26 -2.37 -7.28
N VAL A 119 6.70 -1.17 -7.30
CA VAL A 119 6.95 -0.17 -8.37
C VAL A 119 8.40 0.32 -8.32
N GLN A 120 8.97 0.51 -7.12
CA GLN A 120 10.39 0.82 -6.95
C GLN A 120 11.30 -0.26 -7.53
N ASP A 121 11.02 -1.53 -7.23
CA ASP A 121 11.78 -2.66 -7.75
C ASP A 121 11.66 -2.79 -9.28
N ALA A 122 10.43 -2.67 -9.80
CA ALA A 122 10.17 -2.72 -11.23
C ALA A 122 10.86 -1.57 -11.98
N MET A 123 10.91 -0.37 -11.37
CA MET A 123 11.64 0.77 -11.92
C MET A 123 13.14 0.50 -11.99
N ARG A 124 13.74 -0.01 -10.90
CA ARG A 124 15.19 -0.30 -10.81
C ARG A 124 15.62 -1.44 -11.73
N SER A 125 14.80 -2.48 -11.84
CA SER A 125 15.08 -3.67 -12.65
C SER A 125 14.77 -3.47 -14.16
N GLY A 126 14.18 -2.33 -14.51
CA GLY A 126 13.66 -2.01 -15.83
C GLY A 126 12.29 -2.65 -16.08
N MET A 127 11.27 -1.82 -16.28
CA MET A 127 9.88 -2.27 -16.38
C MET A 127 9.56 -2.93 -17.73
N SER A 128 8.81 -4.04 -17.70
CA SER A 128 8.20 -4.60 -18.91
C SER A 128 6.89 -3.89 -19.26
N LEU A 129 6.44 -3.97 -20.52
CA LEU A 129 5.17 -3.38 -20.97
C LEU A 129 4.01 -3.77 -20.05
N LYS A 130 3.96 -5.04 -19.65
CA LYS A 130 2.90 -5.56 -18.78
C LYS A 130 2.93 -4.90 -17.41
N GLN A 131 4.11 -4.66 -16.84
CA GLN A 131 4.25 -3.95 -15.58
C GLN A 131 3.81 -2.49 -15.72
N VAL A 132 4.22 -1.80 -16.80
CA VAL A 132 3.77 -0.43 -17.07
C VAL A 132 2.24 -0.36 -17.21
N CYS A 133 1.64 -1.28 -17.97
CA CYS A 133 0.19 -1.33 -18.15
C CYS A 133 -0.55 -1.65 -16.84
N ALA A 134 -0.08 -2.59 -16.03
CA ALA A 134 -0.72 -2.91 -14.76
C ALA A 134 -0.58 -1.80 -13.72
N ILE A 135 0.57 -1.14 -13.66
CA ILE A 135 0.76 0.02 -12.77
C ILE A 135 -0.09 1.20 -13.24
N GLY A 136 -0.13 1.46 -14.55
CA GLY A 136 -1.01 2.47 -15.13
C GLY A 136 -2.49 2.18 -14.87
N GLY A 137 -2.92 0.93 -15.05
CA GLY A 137 -4.28 0.48 -14.74
C GLY A 137 -4.61 0.60 -13.25
N GLY A 138 -3.69 0.22 -12.37
CA GLY A 138 -3.84 0.38 -10.92
C GLY A 138 -3.96 1.84 -10.49
N ASN A 139 -3.14 2.73 -11.06
CA ASN A 139 -3.24 4.17 -10.82
C ASN A 139 -4.57 4.74 -11.32
N LEU A 140 -5.08 4.27 -12.46
CA LEU A 140 -6.39 4.65 -12.98
C LEU A 140 -7.50 4.19 -12.03
N VAL A 141 -7.45 2.94 -11.54
CA VAL A 141 -8.38 2.42 -10.53
C VAL A 141 -8.37 3.29 -9.28
N LEU A 142 -7.18 3.70 -8.81
CA LEU A 142 -7.04 4.56 -7.65
C LEU A 142 -7.61 5.97 -7.89
N ALA A 143 -7.34 6.55 -9.06
CA ALA A 143 -7.91 7.84 -9.46
C ALA A 143 -9.43 7.79 -9.53
N VAL A 144 -10.00 6.72 -10.10
CA VAL A 144 -11.46 6.50 -10.13
C VAL A 144 -12.00 6.31 -8.72
N ALA A 145 -11.32 5.58 -7.84
CA ALA A 145 -11.73 5.40 -6.45
C ALA A 145 -11.75 6.74 -5.68
N CYS A 146 -10.81 7.65 -5.97
CA CYS A 146 -10.75 8.99 -5.39
C CYS A 146 -11.82 9.95 -5.98
N LEU A 147 -12.16 9.83 -7.27
CA LEU A 147 -13.05 10.75 -7.99
C LEU A 147 -14.50 10.29 -8.09
N ALA A 148 -14.78 8.99 -7.89
CA ALA A 148 -16.13 8.47 -7.91
C ALA A 148 -16.90 9.10 -6.73
N GLY A 149 -17.74 10.08 -7.06
CA GLY A 149 -18.60 10.76 -6.09
C GLY A 149 -19.46 9.78 -5.31
N SER A 150 -19.96 10.22 -4.16
CA SER A 150 -20.76 9.48 -3.16
C SER A 150 -22.12 8.99 -3.70
N LYS A 151 -22.16 8.24 -4.80
CA LYS A 151 -23.32 7.45 -5.16
C LYS A 151 -23.45 6.33 -4.13
N LYS A 152 -24.62 6.30 -3.50
CA LYS A 152 -25.13 5.45 -2.39
C LYS A 152 -25.09 3.93 -2.66
N LEU A 153 -24.08 3.42 -3.38
CA LEU A 153 -24.03 2.02 -3.80
C LEU A 153 -23.22 1.13 -2.85
N PHE A 154 -22.40 1.72 -1.97
CA PHE A 154 -21.67 1.01 -0.93
C PHE A 154 -22.24 1.39 0.43
N MET A 155 -22.48 0.37 1.26
CA MET A 155 -23.22 0.39 2.53
C MET A 155 -23.03 1.65 3.39
N PRO A 156 -24.06 2.04 4.17
CA PRO A 156 -24.02 3.19 5.07
C PRO A 156 -23.08 2.91 6.25
N GLY A 157 -21.79 3.16 6.05
CA GLY A 157 -20.76 3.17 7.09
C GLY A 157 -19.94 4.45 6.98
N ALA A 158 -19.51 4.99 8.12
CA ALA A 158 -18.93 6.32 8.28
C ALA A 158 -17.60 6.59 7.52
N CYS A 159 -17.04 5.64 6.76
CA CYS A 159 -15.77 5.76 6.01
C CYS A 159 -15.92 5.36 4.53
N GLY A 160 -16.94 5.91 3.87
CA GLY A 160 -17.30 5.53 2.50
C GLY A 160 -16.22 5.82 1.45
N LEU A 161 -15.40 6.86 1.64
CA LEU A 161 -14.32 7.20 0.70
C LEU A 161 -13.04 6.40 1.01
N SER A 162 -12.68 6.28 2.29
CA SER A 162 -11.55 5.43 2.71
C SER A 162 -11.72 3.97 2.30
N GLN A 163 -12.94 3.42 2.40
CA GLN A 163 -13.23 2.06 1.95
C GLN A 163 -13.04 1.88 0.43
N ARG A 164 -13.42 2.87 -0.38
CA ARG A 164 -13.22 2.83 -1.85
C ARG A 164 -11.76 2.82 -2.22
N ILE A 165 -10.96 3.69 -1.56
CA ILE A 165 -9.51 3.76 -1.78
C ILE A 165 -8.86 2.44 -1.36
N CYS A 166 -9.28 1.86 -0.23
CA CYS A 166 -8.81 0.56 0.24
C CYS A 166 -9.11 -0.56 -0.79
N VAL A 167 -10.35 -0.66 -1.28
CA VAL A 167 -10.71 -1.61 -2.34
C VAL A 167 -9.89 -1.36 -3.62
N GLY A 168 -9.70 -0.10 -4.01
CA GLY A 168 -8.88 0.28 -5.15
C GLY A 168 -7.43 -0.19 -5.02
N LEU A 169 -6.81 -0.01 -3.85
CA LEU A 169 -5.46 -0.51 -3.55
C LEU A 169 -5.40 -2.04 -3.53
N VAL A 170 -6.42 -2.71 -3.01
CA VAL A 170 -6.49 -4.19 -3.03
C VAL A 170 -6.53 -4.71 -4.46
N VAL A 171 -7.34 -4.10 -5.32
CA VAL A 171 -7.38 -4.43 -6.76
C VAL A 171 -6.04 -4.13 -7.42
N PHE A 172 -5.39 -3.02 -7.06
CA PHE A 172 -4.05 -2.70 -7.55
C PHE A 172 -3.05 -3.80 -7.16
N VAL A 173 -2.96 -4.19 -5.89
CA VAL A 173 -2.06 -5.27 -5.46
C VAL A 173 -2.38 -6.58 -6.19
N ALA A 174 -3.64 -6.91 -6.40
CA ALA A 174 -4.04 -8.09 -7.17
C ALA A 174 -3.52 -8.04 -8.63
N LEU A 175 -3.61 -6.89 -9.30
CA LEU A 175 -3.03 -6.69 -10.63
C LEU A 175 -1.51 -6.90 -10.63
N LEU A 176 -0.80 -6.40 -9.60
CA LEU A 176 0.64 -6.60 -9.45
C LEU A 176 1.00 -8.08 -9.23
N VAL A 177 0.20 -8.82 -8.46
CA VAL A 177 0.37 -10.28 -8.29
C VAL A 177 0.20 -10.99 -9.62
N VAL A 178 -0.85 -10.68 -10.39
CA VAL A 178 -1.12 -11.28 -11.71
C VAL A 178 0.05 -11.05 -12.67
N VAL A 179 0.56 -9.82 -12.76
CA VAL A 179 1.72 -9.53 -13.62
C VAL A 179 2.97 -10.22 -13.11
N SER A 180 3.19 -10.28 -11.80
CA SER A 180 4.33 -10.97 -11.21
C SER A 180 4.36 -12.46 -11.57
N TYR A 181 3.21 -13.12 -11.57
CA TYR A 181 3.09 -14.50 -12.06
C TYR A 181 3.25 -14.61 -13.57
N ALA A 182 2.69 -13.68 -14.34
CA ALA A 182 2.77 -13.70 -15.79
C ALA A 182 4.20 -13.51 -16.32
N GLU A 183 5.05 -12.85 -15.55
CA GLU A 183 6.47 -12.62 -15.85
C GLU A 183 7.40 -13.70 -15.25
N LYS A 184 6.88 -14.60 -14.40
CA LYS A 184 7.65 -15.70 -13.83
C LYS A 184 8.25 -16.58 -14.94
N GLY A 185 9.58 -16.58 -15.03
CA GLY A 185 10.34 -17.40 -16.00
C GLY A 185 10.46 -16.83 -17.41
N ARG A 186 10.01 -15.59 -17.68
CA ARG A 186 10.14 -14.92 -18.99
C ARG A 186 11.19 -13.81 -18.95
N SER A 187 12.45 -14.18 -19.19
CA SER A 187 13.59 -13.24 -19.13
C SER A 187 13.99 -12.63 -20.49
N GLY A 188 13.05 -12.38 -21.40
CA GLY A 188 13.35 -11.94 -22.78
C GLY A 188 12.51 -10.77 -23.33
N GLY A 189 11.70 -10.11 -22.50
CA GLY A 189 10.83 -9.01 -22.94
C GLY A 189 11.58 -7.70 -23.14
N LYS A 190 11.08 -6.86 -24.07
CA LYS A 190 11.54 -5.47 -24.23
C LYS A 190 11.31 -4.70 -22.92
N LYS A 191 12.39 -4.19 -22.34
CA LYS A 191 12.36 -3.35 -21.14
C LYS A 191 12.26 -1.88 -21.54
N TYR A 192 11.47 -1.11 -20.80
CA TYR A 192 11.35 0.33 -20.99
C TYR A 192 12.55 1.08 -20.41
N SER A 193 12.81 2.28 -20.95
CA SER A 193 13.85 3.19 -20.46
C SER A 193 13.59 3.59 -19.00
N SER A 194 14.68 3.88 -18.28
CA SER A 194 14.64 4.42 -16.91
C SER A 194 13.74 5.65 -16.77
N THR A 195 13.63 6.50 -17.81
CA THR A 195 12.76 7.69 -17.78
C THR A 195 11.28 7.32 -17.63
N VAL A 196 10.81 6.30 -18.35
CA VAL A 196 9.42 5.84 -18.27
C VAL A 196 9.14 5.24 -16.89
N GLY A 197 10.09 4.47 -16.36
CA GLY A 197 10.03 3.94 -15.00
C GLY A 197 9.89 5.04 -13.95
N SER A 198 10.68 6.11 -14.05
CA SER A 198 10.61 7.26 -13.14
C SER A 198 9.26 7.98 -13.22
N VAL A 199 8.71 8.21 -14.42
CA VAL A 199 7.39 8.85 -14.60
C VAL A 199 6.28 8.00 -13.96
N VAL A 200 6.29 6.68 -14.22
CA VAL A 200 5.33 5.74 -13.64
C VAL A 200 5.45 5.70 -12.11
N PHE A 201 6.68 5.74 -11.59
CA PHE A 201 6.92 5.81 -10.15
C PHE A 201 6.35 7.10 -9.54
N VAL A 202 6.61 8.28 -10.13
CA VAL A 202 6.09 9.56 -9.62
C VAL A 202 4.56 9.60 -9.65
N MET A 203 3.94 9.11 -10.73
CA MET A 203 2.48 9.04 -10.83
C MET A 203 1.88 8.13 -9.75
N THR A 204 2.51 6.98 -9.51
CA THR A 204 2.08 6.05 -8.45
C THR A 204 2.28 6.66 -7.07
N LEU A 205 3.43 7.30 -6.84
CA LEU A 205 3.74 8.02 -5.61
C LEU A 205 2.68 9.07 -5.30
N ALA A 206 2.32 9.89 -6.28
CA ALA A 206 1.29 10.92 -6.12
C ALA A 206 -0.08 10.29 -5.80
N ALA A 207 -0.49 9.26 -6.57
CA ALA A 207 -1.78 8.60 -6.38
C ALA A 207 -1.88 7.92 -4.99
N VAL A 208 -0.86 7.18 -4.58
CA VAL A 208 -0.83 6.48 -3.29
C VAL A 208 -0.72 7.46 -2.12
N THR A 209 0.06 8.54 -2.26
CA THR A 209 0.14 9.60 -1.22
C THR A 209 -1.20 10.29 -1.03
N LEU A 210 -1.88 10.65 -2.12
CA LEU A 210 -3.24 11.22 -2.06
C LEU A 210 -4.22 10.25 -1.41
N GLY A 211 -4.15 8.96 -1.77
CA GLY A 211 -4.96 7.91 -1.14
C GLY A 211 -4.74 7.81 0.37
N SER A 212 -3.47 7.77 0.81
CA SER A 212 -3.10 7.76 2.23
C SER A 212 -3.58 9.02 2.97
N TRP A 213 -3.45 10.19 2.36
CA TRP A 213 -3.90 11.46 2.94
C TRP A 213 -5.43 11.53 3.10
N VAL A 214 -6.17 11.15 2.06
CA VAL A 214 -7.64 11.12 2.09
C VAL A 214 -8.14 10.12 3.13
N CYS A 215 -7.57 8.91 3.18
CA CYS A 215 -7.92 7.93 4.19
C CYS A 215 -7.62 8.43 5.61
N GLY A 216 -6.48 9.10 5.82
CA GLY A 216 -6.13 9.72 7.11
C GLY A 216 -7.17 10.76 7.55
N ARG A 217 -7.55 11.68 6.64
CA ARG A 217 -8.53 12.72 6.92
C ARG A 217 -9.93 12.16 7.20
N ASP A 218 -10.39 11.19 6.39
CA ASP A 218 -11.76 10.65 6.46
C ASP A 218 -12.01 9.91 7.78
N CYS A 219 -11.05 9.10 8.27
CA CYS A 219 -11.25 8.48 9.59
C CYS A 219 -10.90 9.41 10.78
N HIS A 220 -10.14 10.50 10.59
CA HIS A 220 -9.92 11.48 11.67
C HIS A 220 -11.23 12.17 12.06
N GLY A 221 -12.00 12.61 11.06
CA GLY A 221 -13.29 13.28 11.29
C GLY A 221 -14.34 12.39 11.98
N VAL A 222 -14.27 11.06 11.79
CA VAL A 222 -15.18 10.11 12.43
C VAL A 222 -14.80 9.88 13.90
N TYR A 223 -13.51 9.77 14.21
CA TYR A 223 -13.08 9.52 15.59
C TYR A 223 -13.12 10.77 16.47
N GLU A 224 -12.77 11.97 15.96
CA GLU A 224 -13.01 13.23 16.70
C GLU A 224 -14.49 13.44 17.00
N GLY A 225 -15.38 13.25 16.02
CA GLY A 225 -16.83 13.35 16.22
C GLY A 225 -17.40 12.33 17.22
N SER A 226 -16.81 11.13 17.28
CA SER A 226 -17.17 10.15 18.32
C SER A 226 -16.66 10.53 19.71
N THR A 227 -15.56 11.27 19.80
CA THR A 227 -14.99 11.72 21.07
C THR A 227 -15.82 12.87 21.66
N GLU A 228 -16.33 13.77 20.81
CA GLU A 228 -17.27 14.82 21.21
C GLU A 228 -18.64 14.26 21.67
N MET A 229 -19.16 13.19 21.05
CA MET A 229 -20.42 12.56 21.51
C MET A 229 -20.26 11.80 22.83
N THR A 230 -19.08 11.24 23.13
CA THR A 230 -18.80 10.68 24.47
C THR A 230 -18.54 11.74 25.54
N GLY A 231 -18.14 12.96 25.16
CA GLY A 231 -18.00 14.10 26.07
C GLY A 231 -19.32 14.76 26.48
N ALA A 232 -20.39 14.57 25.70
CA ALA A 232 -21.73 15.09 25.98
C ALA A 232 -22.61 14.13 26.82
N SER A 233 -22.09 12.97 27.22
CA SER A 233 -22.80 11.96 28.02
C SER A 233 -22.22 11.76 29.43
N VAL A 234 -21.37 12.68 29.89
CA VAL A 234 -20.99 12.77 31.31
C VAL A 234 -21.49 14.11 31.83
N LEU A 235 -22.78 14.12 32.18
CA LEU A 235 -23.38 15.07 33.11
C LEU A 235 -23.20 14.50 34.53
#